data_AF-A0A396IBC6-F1
#
_entry.id   AF-A0A396IBC6-F1
#
_cell.length_a   1.000
_cell.length_b   1.000
_cell.length_c   1.000
_cell.angle_alpha   90.00
_cell.angle_beta   90.00
_cell.angle_gamma   90.00
#
_symmetry.space_group_name_H-M   'P 1'
#
loop_
_entity.id
_entity.type
_entity.pdbx_description
1 polymer ?
#
loop_
_entity_poly.entity_id
_entity_poly.type
_entity_poly.pdbx_seq_one_letter_code
_entity_poly.pdbx_strand_id
1 'polypeptide(L)' 'MRGSGSDPSSEAKGDMKVNQKPAWLERLMGETFFGGCGVHQNQRKNEKNILCLHCCLTICPHCLPSHPSHPLLQVLVT' A
#
# COMPACT_ATOMS: atom_id res chain seq x y z
N MET A 1 -63.70 -15.05 -5.11
CA MET A 1 -62.92 -16.31 -5.24
C MET A 1 -61.53 -15.93 -5.74
N ARG A 2 -60.48 -16.47 -5.07
CA ARG A 2 -59.10 -16.76 -5.56
C ARG A 2 -58.51 -15.71 -6.53
N GLY A 3 -57.54 -14.88 -6.19
CA GLY A 3 -56.36 -15.12 -5.35
C GLY A 3 -55.10 -14.91 -6.19
N SER A 4 -54.11 -14.25 -5.58
CA SER A 4 -52.66 -14.40 -5.84
C SER A 4 -52.09 -13.75 -7.11
N GLY A 5 -50.98 -13.03 -7.09
CA GLY A 5 -50.09 -12.66 -5.99
C GLY A 5 -48.84 -11.97 -6.56
N SER A 6 -48.42 -10.91 -5.87
CA SER A 6 -47.04 -10.48 -5.62
C SER A 6 -45.99 -10.49 -6.76
N ASP A 7 -45.67 -9.29 -7.27
CA ASP A 7 -44.27 -8.81 -7.19
C ASP A 7 -43.91 -8.75 -5.70
N PRO A 8 -42.71 -9.14 -5.20
CA PRO A 8 -41.40 -8.77 -5.77
C PRO A 8 -40.32 -9.85 -5.57
N SER A 9 -39.23 -9.85 -6.36
CA SER A 9 -37.99 -10.53 -5.93
C SER A 9 -36.76 -9.86 -6.54
N SER A 10 -36.42 -8.74 -5.92
CA SER A 10 -35.08 -8.44 -5.41
C SER A 10 -33.92 -9.13 -6.15
N GLU A 11 -33.31 -8.41 -7.08
CA GLU A 11 -31.94 -8.68 -7.48
C GLU A 11 -31.03 -8.39 -6.29
N ALA A 12 -30.68 -9.45 -5.55
CA ALA A 12 -29.65 -9.39 -4.52
C ALA A 12 -28.31 -9.11 -5.20
N LYS A 13 -27.99 -7.82 -5.40
CA LYS A 13 -26.61 -7.39 -5.62
C LYS A 13 -25.86 -7.67 -4.34
N GLY A 14 -25.29 -8.87 -4.25
CA GLY A 14 -24.36 -9.20 -3.18
C GLY A 14 -23.22 -8.19 -3.22
N ASP A 15 -23.11 -7.38 -2.17
CA ASP A 15 -21.90 -6.63 -1.85
C ASP A 15 -20.74 -7.64 -1.75
N MET A 16 -20.06 -7.88 -2.87
CA MET A 16 -18.74 -8.50 -2.86
C MET A 16 -17.84 -7.52 -2.14
N LYS A 17 -17.66 -7.75 -0.84
CA LYS A 17 -16.71 -7.04 0.00
C LYS A 17 -15.32 -7.37 -0.53
N VAL A 18 -14.88 -6.62 -1.55
CA VAL A 18 -13.52 -6.75 -2.06
C VAL A 18 -12.62 -6.39 -0.90
N ASN A 19 -11.82 -7.36 -0.45
CA ASN A 19 -10.85 -7.15 0.61
C ASN A 19 -9.70 -6.31 0.04
N GLN A 20 -9.94 -5.01 -0.13
CA GLN A 20 -8.99 -4.04 -0.65
C GLN A 20 -7.79 -4.01 0.28
N LYS A 21 -6.61 -4.36 -0.24
CA LYS A 21 -5.37 -4.28 0.53
C LYS A 21 -5.03 -2.79 0.73
N PRO A 22 -4.51 -2.40 1.90
CA PRO A 22 -3.97 -1.06 2.06
C PRO A 22 -2.84 -0.81 1.06
N ALA A 23 -2.73 0.41 0.52
CA ALA A 23 -1.73 0.77 -0.49
C ALA A 23 -0.29 0.48 -0.03
N TRP A 24 0.02 0.67 1.26
CA TRP A 24 1.34 0.35 1.79
C TRP A 24 1.68 -1.14 1.69
N LEU A 25 0.68 -2.02 1.82
CA LEU A 25 0.86 -3.46 1.72
C LEU A 25 1.08 -3.86 0.26
N GLU A 26 0.32 -3.29 -0.66
CA GLU A 26 0.54 -3.51 -2.10
C GLU A 26 1.94 -3.05 -2.52
N ARG A 27 2.40 -1.91 -2.03
CA ARG A 27 3.76 -1.42 -2.28
C ARG A 27 4.81 -2.34 -1.68
N LEU A 28 4.65 -2.75 -0.42
CA LEU A 28 5.58 -3.68 0.22
C LEU A 28 5.72 -5.00 -0.55
N MET A 29 4.60 -5.54 -1.07
CA MET A 29 4.58 -6.81 -1.80
C MET A 29 5.15 -6.71 -3.22
N GLY A 30 5.01 -5.56 -3.88
CA GLY A 30 5.41 -5.37 -5.28
C GLY A 30 6.78 -4.72 -5.47
N GLU A 31 7.46 -4.37 -4.39
CA GLU A 31 8.67 -3.57 -4.43
C GLU A 31 9.95 -4.42 -4.48
N THR A 32 10.94 -3.91 -5.22
CA THR A 32 12.31 -4.42 -5.17
C THR A 32 13.13 -3.52 -4.26
N PHE A 33 13.26 -3.92 -3.00
CA PHE A 33 14.12 -3.23 -2.04
C PHE A 33 15.59 -3.28 -2.49
N PHE A 34 16.39 -2.39 -1.91
CA PHE A 34 17.84 -2.28 -2.10
C PHE A 34 18.30 -1.67 -3.44
N GLY A 35 17.37 -1.12 -4.23
CA GLY A 35 17.71 -0.23 -5.34
C GLY A 35 18.30 1.11 -4.87
N GLY A 36 19.10 1.76 -5.72
CA GLY A 36 19.63 3.10 -5.43
C GLY A 36 18.54 4.19 -5.43
N CYS A 37 18.69 5.19 -4.56
CA CYS A 37 17.82 6.35 -4.55
C CYS A 37 18.09 7.26 -5.75
N GLY A 38 17.06 7.52 -6.57
CA GLY A 38 17.15 8.39 -7.74
C GLY A 38 17.40 9.87 -7.42
N VAL A 39 17.06 10.35 -6.23
CA VAL A 39 17.33 11.74 -5.78
C VAL A 39 18.72 11.86 -5.16
N HIS A 40 19.15 10.84 -4.42
CA HIS A 40 20.41 10.83 -3.67
C HIS A 40 21.46 9.90 -4.31
N GLN A 41 21.54 9.86 -5.64
CA GLN A 41 22.38 8.91 -6.38
C GLN A 41 23.87 9.02 -6.01
N ASN A 42 24.35 10.23 -5.73
CA ASN A 42 25.76 10.50 -5.44
C ASN A 42 26.13 10.36 -3.95
N GLN A 43 25.16 10.04 -3.09
CA GLN A 43 25.40 9.91 -1.66
C GLN A 43 25.74 8.47 -1.28
N ARG A 44 26.69 8.29 -0.37
CA ARG A 44 26.92 6.98 0.26
C ARG A 44 25.67 6.58 1.04
N LYS A 45 25.41 5.26 1.14
CA LYS A 45 24.20 4.71 1.82
C LYS A 45 22.89 5.26 1.23
N ASN A 46 22.82 5.39 -0.09
CA ASN A 46 21.62 5.81 -0.82
C ASN A 46 20.69 4.64 -1.19
N GLU A 47 20.92 3.47 -0.62
CA GLU A 47 20.10 2.30 -0.82
C GLU A 47 18.69 2.51 -0.26
N LYS A 48 17.68 2.17 -1.05
CA LYS A 48 16.28 2.20 -0.64
C LYS A 48 15.94 0.95 0.16
N ASN A 49 15.96 1.05 1.47
CA ASN A 49 15.64 -0.05 2.39
C ASN A 49 14.59 0.33 3.44
N ILE A 50 13.95 1.49 3.29
CA ILE A 50 12.90 1.98 4.19
C ILE A 50 11.63 2.24 3.38
N LEU A 51 10.49 1.71 3.82
CA LEU A 51 9.17 2.01 3.30
C LEU A 51 8.48 3.05 4.20
N CYS A 52 8.11 4.19 3.64
CA CYS A 52 7.23 5.13 4.32
C CYS A 52 5.77 4.67 4.15
N LEU A 53 5.11 4.26 5.24
CA LEU A 53 3.74 3.71 5.17
C LEU A 53 2.69 4.80 4.87
N HIS A 54 2.96 6.04 5.24
CA HIS A 54 2.08 7.16 4.90
C HIS A 54 2.18 7.54 3.41
N CYS A 55 3.40 7.69 2.89
CA CYS A 55 3.61 8.04 1.48
C CYS A 55 3.50 6.85 0.53
N CYS A 56 3.54 5.62 1.05
CA CYS A 56 3.58 4.40 0.25
C CYS A 56 4.77 4.40 -0.74
N LEU A 57 5.94 4.84 -0.29
CA LEU A 57 7.17 4.98 -1.09
C LEU A 57 8.37 4.31 -0.43
N THR A 58 9.23 3.70 -1.24
CA THR A 58 10.57 3.28 -0.80
C THR A 58 11.58 4.41 -0.90
N ILE A 59 12.33 4.58 0.19
CA ILE A 59 13.23 5.68 0.41
C ILE A 59 14.55 5.19 0.99
N CYS A 60 15.61 5.99 0.81
CA CYS A 60 16.88 5.81 1.48
C CYS A 60 16.95 6.63 2.78
N PRO A 61 17.95 6.41 3.66
CA PRO A 61 18.14 7.19 4.89
C PRO A 61 18.19 8.71 4.69
N HIS A 62 18.68 9.19 3.54
CA HIS A 62 18.74 10.63 3.23
C HIS A 62 17.37 11.27 2.97
N CYS A 63 16.33 10.49 2.70
CA CYS A 63 14.97 11.01 2.52
C CYS A 63 14.24 11.21 3.85
N LEU A 64 14.74 10.65 4.96
CA LEU A 64 14.09 10.73 6.28
C LEU A 64 13.73 12.15 6.74
N PRO A 65 14.54 13.20 6.47
CA PRO A 65 14.17 14.57 6.83
C PRO A 65 12.89 15.07 6.14
N SER A 66 12.48 14.47 5.01
CA SER A 66 11.21 14.76 4.33
C SER A 66 10.03 13.95 4.87
N HIS A 67 10.27 13.04 5.82
CA HIS A 67 9.29 12.16 6.44
C HIS A 67 9.37 12.17 7.98
N PRO A 68 9.51 13.33 8.65
CA PRO A 68 9.89 13.40 10.07
C PRO A 68 8.86 12.79 11.04
N SER A 69 7.60 12.70 10.63
CA SER A 69 6.48 12.20 11.45
C SER A 69 5.76 10.99 10.83
N HIS A 70 6.27 10.46 9.72
CA HIS A 70 5.60 9.36 9.06
C HIS A 70 6.00 8.03 9.70
N PRO A 71 5.08 7.05 9.78
CA PRO A 71 5.43 5.69 10.14
C PRO A 71 6.32 5.06 9.05
N LEU A 72 7.43 4.47 9.47
CA LEU A 72 8.45 3.89 8.59
C LEU A 72 8.67 2.42 8.92
N LEU A 73 8.91 1.60 7.90
CA LEU A 73 9.29 0.20 8.01
C LEU A 73 10.64 -0.02 7.33
N GLN A 74 11.66 -0.42 8.07
CA GLN A 74 12.96 -0.77 7.51
C GLN A 74 13.03 -2.27 7.23
N VAL A 75 13.43 -2.65 6.02
CA VAL A 75 13.63 -4.05 5.62
C VAL A 75 15.10 -4.40 5.85
N LEU A 76 15.36 -5.36 6.73
CA LEU A 76 16.70 -5.89 7.04
C LEU A 76 16.78 -7.33 6.54
N VAL A 77 17.72 -7.63 5.64
CA VAL A 77 18.14 -8.99 5.32
C VAL A 77 19.44 -9.25 6.07
N THR A 78 19.42 -10.23 6.96
CA THR A 78 20.57 -10.72 7.74
C THR A 78 21.23 -11.90 7.06
#